data_AF-A0A9D0Q488-F1
#
_entry.id   AF-A0A9D0Q488-F1
#
_cell.length_a   1.000
_cell.length_b   1.000
_cell.length_c   1.000
_cell.angle_alpha   90.00
_cell.angle_beta   90.00
_cell.angle_gamma   90.00
#
_symmetry.space_group_name_H-M   'P 1'
#
loop_
_entity.id
_entity.type
_entity.pdbx_description
1 polymer ?
#
loop_
_entity_poly.entity_id
_entity_poly.type
_entity_poly.pdbx_seq_one_letter_code
_entity_poly.pdbx_strand_id
1 'polypeptide(L)'
;MDYLLSQIWMCLGLIALIAGLAGWFLRGGSKNKIKAIEEEWKVKLARAQNERDYYAGEVKNLNAMAENRESVEKNYQNEKQALAIRLEDMQMDAKMTSEAFNDQERLLKQQALELEESRRALSAKHDIEHRFEQKLIDYAEDLEKSALALRTAEEKISDLQTELDSTKIQLLDTTDKLAITEGLLVDGQNVVAKERQTILPMEDKENSQRPSPAPIQKKGEVTQTKGILGTGSLLSMPTSSVEIVDAHDERPVKTTGQALDDAFSEIDMGVQIAKENVSQKSDVNKSNIDKNTDDSIDYKSATLAGAGAAALGMAGKMKDKLTQVKDDLLDKVDLSGDVYTIQDIHIINSEEGKHLSQMNIISTEDMIDKCSSQEGVERIAKSMGKENWVVRSWVSMADLMRVQGVDTVNAELLELSGISSVQALASAKLSKLTESIKIIHKHVGKTNHVPDSEEIEGWIKSAANLPKRLDDNLDKL
;
A
#
# COMPACT_ATOMS: atom_id res chain seq x y z
N MET A 1 -133.08 -98.03 22.81
CA MET A 1 -132.63 -96.63 22.80
C MET A 1 -131.17 -96.50 23.22
N ASP A 2 -130.67 -97.36 24.11
CA ASP A 2 -129.34 -97.20 24.72
C ASP A 2 -128.14 -97.43 23.77
N TYR A 3 -128.30 -98.27 22.75
CA TYR A 3 -127.25 -98.54 21.75
C TYR A 3 -126.92 -97.31 20.88
N LEU A 4 -127.94 -96.53 20.50
CA LEU A 4 -127.76 -95.29 19.72
C LEU A 4 -127.00 -94.22 20.52
N LEU A 5 -127.30 -94.10 21.82
CA LEU A 5 -126.60 -93.18 22.71
C LEU A 5 -125.11 -93.58 22.84
N SER A 6 -124.83 -94.86 23.05
CA SER A 6 -123.44 -95.36 23.14
C SER A 6 -122.64 -95.10 21.86
N GLN A 7 -123.26 -95.23 20.69
CA GLN A 7 -122.61 -95.01 19.40
C GLN A 7 -122.33 -93.52 19.15
N ILE A 8 -123.21 -92.62 19.57
CA ILE A 8 -122.98 -91.15 19.52
C ILE A 8 -121.79 -90.76 20.39
N TRP A 9 -121.71 -91.28 21.62
CA TRP A 9 -120.58 -91.01 22.51
C TRP A 9 -119.25 -91.55 21.97
N MET A 10 -119.26 -92.73 21.34
CA MET A 10 -118.07 -93.28 20.68
C MET A 10 -117.60 -92.38 19.53
N CYS A 11 -118.52 -91.92 18.67
CA CYS A 11 -118.19 -91.02 17.57
C CYS A 11 -117.66 -89.65 18.06
N LEU A 12 -118.25 -89.07 19.12
CA LEU A 12 -117.77 -87.81 19.70
C LEU A 12 -116.37 -87.94 20.32
N GLY A 13 -116.10 -89.06 21.01
CA GLY A 13 -114.77 -89.35 21.53
C GLY A 13 -113.73 -89.51 20.41
N LEU A 14 -114.11 -90.15 19.31
CA LEU A 14 -113.24 -90.37 18.15
C LEU A 14 -112.94 -89.05 17.42
N ILE A 15 -113.92 -88.16 17.26
CA ILE A 15 -113.72 -86.81 16.71
C ILE A 15 -112.79 -85.98 17.60
N ALA A 16 -112.99 -86.01 18.92
CA ALA A 16 -112.14 -85.28 19.86
C ALA A 16 -110.68 -85.77 19.83
N LEU A 17 -110.48 -87.08 19.69
CA LEU A 17 -109.16 -87.68 19.57
C LEU A 17 -108.47 -87.27 18.25
N ILE A 18 -109.18 -87.35 17.12
CA ILE A 18 -108.67 -86.89 15.81
C ILE A 18 -108.35 -85.39 15.85
N ALA A 19 -109.22 -84.56 16.42
CA ALA A 19 -109.00 -83.13 16.55
C ALA A 19 -107.78 -82.80 17.44
N GLY A 20 -107.61 -83.53 18.55
CA GLY A 20 -106.45 -83.40 19.43
C GLY A 20 -105.13 -83.76 18.73
N LEU A 21 -105.12 -84.87 17.97
CA LEU A 21 -103.97 -85.29 17.18
C LEU A 21 -103.65 -84.32 16.04
N ALA A 22 -104.66 -83.85 15.32
CA ALA A 22 -104.49 -82.86 14.24
C ALA A 22 -103.97 -81.52 14.77
N GLY A 23 -104.50 -81.05 15.90
CA GLY A 23 -104.05 -79.81 16.55
C GLY A 23 -102.62 -79.90 17.08
N TRP A 24 -102.23 -81.04 17.65
CA TRP A 24 -100.85 -81.28 18.10
C TRP A 24 -99.86 -81.32 16.94
N PHE A 25 -100.22 -82.00 15.84
CA PHE A 25 -99.38 -82.13 14.66
C PHE A 25 -99.14 -80.79 13.94
N LEU A 26 -100.18 -79.98 13.76
CA LEU A 26 -100.07 -78.66 13.12
C LEU A 26 -99.26 -77.65 13.97
N ARG A 27 -99.33 -77.75 15.30
CA ARG A 27 -98.63 -76.83 16.21
C ARG A 27 -97.11 -77.08 16.25
N GLY A 28 -96.67 -78.32 16.08
CA GLY A 28 -95.24 -78.67 16.02
C GLY A 28 -94.55 -78.14 14.77
N GLY A 29 -95.17 -78.30 13.59
CA GLY A 29 -94.58 -77.89 12.31
C GLY A 29 -94.48 -76.37 12.12
N SER A 30 -95.46 -75.59 12.60
CA SER A 30 -95.49 -74.13 12.42
C SER A 30 -94.43 -73.40 13.27
N LYS A 31 -94.23 -73.82 14.52
CA LYS A 31 -93.23 -73.21 15.42
C LYS A 31 -91.80 -73.32 14.86
N ASN A 32 -91.47 -74.44 14.23
CA ASN A 32 -90.16 -74.63 13.63
C ASN A 32 -89.95 -73.74 12.39
N LYS A 33 -91.00 -73.52 11.59
CA LYS A 33 -90.96 -72.58 10.45
C LYS A 33 -90.81 -71.13 10.91
N ILE A 34 -91.54 -70.73 11.96
CA ILE A 34 -91.42 -69.38 12.53
C ILE A 34 -90.01 -69.13 13.07
N LYS A 35 -89.42 -70.10 13.79
CA LYS A 35 -88.04 -70.01 14.26
C LYS A 35 -87.03 -69.94 13.11
N ALA A 36 -87.21 -70.75 12.06
CA ALA A 36 -86.34 -70.70 10.89
C ALA A 36 -86.38 -69.31 10.22
N ILE A 37 -87.58 -68.74 10.06
CA ILE A 37 -87.77 -67.38 9.54
C ILE A 37 -87.12 -66.34 10.47
N GLU A 38 -87.29 -66.47 11.79
CA GLU A 38 -86.68 -65.56 12.77
C GLU A 38 -85.15 -65.58 12.69
N GLU A 39 -84.53 -66.75 12.60
CA GLU A 39 -83.08 -66.90 12.43
C GLU A 39 -82.61 -66.34 11.07
N GLU A 40 -83.35 -66.58 9.98
CA GLU A 40 -83.05 -65.96 8.68
C GLU A 40 -83.08 -64.44 8.74
N TRP A 41 -84.07 -63.85 9.43
CA TRP A 41 -84.15 -62.40 9.60
C TRP A 41 -83.06 -61.85 10.51
N LYS A 42 -82.67 -62.57 11.56
CA LYS A 42 -81.50 -62.20 12.40
C LYS A 42 -80.23 -62.17 11.57
N VAL A 43 -80.01 -63.17 10.73
CA VAL A 43 -78.85 -63.22 9.82
C VAL A 43 -78.89 -62.07 8.81
N LYS A 44 -80.05 -61.79 8.21
CA LYS A 44 -80.21 -60.64 7.29
C LYS A 44 -79.99 -59.30 7.98
N LEU A 45 -80.48 -59.13 9.21
CA LEU A 45 -80.29 -57.93 10.01
C LEU A 45 -78.80 -57.73 10.35
N ALA A 46 -78.13 -58.78 10.83
CA ALA A 46 -76.71 -58.75 11.14
C ALA A 46 -75.87 -58.43 9.90
N ARG A 47 -76.22 -59.01 8.75
CA ARG A 47 -75.58 -58.69 7.46
C ARG A 47 -75.77 -57.22 7.09
N ALA A 48 -76.99 -56.70 7.17
CA ALA A 48 -77.28 -55.30 6.86
C ALA A 48 -76.61 -54.32 7.84
N GLN A 49 -76.46 -54.69 9.11
CA GLN A 49 -75.72 -53.92 10.11
C GLN A 49 -74.22 -53.92 9.78
N ASN A 50 -73.63 -55.07 9.49
CA ASN A 50 -72.23 -55.15 9.07
C ASN A 50 -71.95 -54.33 7.80
N GLU A 51 -72.85 -54.38 6.81
CA GLU A 51 -72.73 -53.56 5.60
C GLU A 51 -72.82 -52.06 5.93
N ARG A 52 -73.75 -51.64 6.80
CA ARG A 52 -73.82 -50.26 7.26
C ARG A 52 -72.52 -49.83 7.96
N ASP A 53 -72.02 -50.65 8.87
CA ASP A 53 -70.81 -50.33 9.64
C ASP A 53 -69.57 -50.28 8.74
N TYR A 54 -69.52 -51.15 7.72
CA TYR A 54 -68.52 -51.11 6.67
C TYR A 54 -68.55 -49.78 5.90
N TYR A 55 -69.72 -49.36 5.39
CA TYR A 55 -69.85 -48.09 4.68
C TYR A 55 -69.63 -46.88 5.59
N ALA A 56 -70.02 -46.94 6.86
CA ALA A 56 -69.75 -45.89 7.84
C ALA A 56 -68.25 -45.73 8.09
N GLY A 57 -67.51 -46.84 8.16
CA GLY A 57 -66.05 -46.84 8.21
C GLY A 57 -65.42 -46.22 6.96
N GLU A 58 -65.90 -46.59 5.78
CA GLU A 58 -65.39 -46.08 4.52
C GLU A 58 -65.64 -44.58 4.35
N VAL A 59 -66.83 -44.09 4.69
CA VAL A 59 -67.14 -42.65 4.68
C VAL A 59 -66.23 -41.88 5.65
N LYS A 60 -65.95 -42.45 6.83
CA LYS A 60 -65.01 -41.83 7.78
C LYS A 60 -63.59 -41.76 7.21
N ASN A 61 -63.14 -42.82 6.54
CA ASN A 61 -61.84 -42.85 5.89
C ASN A 61 -61.75 -41.80 4.75
N LEU A 62 -62.77 -41.73 3.89
CA LEU A 62 -62.85 -40.73 2.83
C LEU A 62 -62.87 -39.30 3.36
N ASN A 63 -63.59 -39.04 4.45
CA ASN A 63 -63.58 -37.72 5.09
C ASN A 63 -62.21 -37.37 5.67
N ALA A 64 -61.53 -38.33 6.31
CA ALA A 64 -60.17 -38.12 6.80
C ALA A 64 -59.16 -37.87 5.65
N MET A 65 -59.33 -38.55 4.52
CA MET A 65 -58.54 -38.29 3.31
C MET A 65 -58.82 -36.89 2.73
N ALA A 66 -60.07 -36.44 2.74
CA ALA A 66 -60.45 -35.10 2.29
C ALA A 66 -59.86 -34.00 3.17
N GLU A 67 -59.92 -34.14 4.50
CA GLU A 67 -59.32 -33.21 5.46
C GLU A 67 -57.78 -33.15 5.29
N ASN A 68 -57.14 -34.30 5.14
CA ASN A 68 -55.70 -34.35 4.87
C ASN A 68 -55.36 -33.63 3.56
N ARG A 69 -56.17 -33.80 2.50
CA ARG A 69 -55.99 -33.12 1.22
C ARG A 69 -56.08 -31.59 1.35
N GLU A 70 -57.05 -31.07 2.11
CA GLU A 70 -57.16 -29.64 2.38
C GLU A 70 -55.94 -29.12 3.16
N SER A 71 -55.44 -29.90 4.12
CA SER A 71 -54.22 -29.55 4.86
C SER A 71 -52.99 -29.48 3.95
N VAL A 72 -52.86 -30.44 3.02
CA VAL A 72 -51.77 -30.49 2.05
C VAL A 72 -51.85 -29.31 1.10
N GLU A 73 -53.04 -28.96 0.61
CA GLU A 73 -53.24 -27.79 -0.25
C GLU A 73 -52.86 -26.50 0.47
N LYS A 74 -53.27 -26.35 1.73
CA LYS A 74 -52.90 -25.19 2.55
C LYS A 74 -51.38 -25.10 2.73
N ASN A 75 -50.71 -26.21 3.01
CA ASN A 75 -49.26 -26.26 3.12
C ASN A 75 -48.58 -25.87 1.80
N TYR A 76 -49.07 -26.40 0.68
CA TYR A 76 -48.58 -26.05 -0.64
C TYR A 76 -48.73 -24.55 -0.94
N GLN A 77 -49.88 -23.94 -0.62
CA GLN A 77 -50.08 -22.50 -0.82
C GLN A 77 -49.16 -21.67 0.08
N ASN A 78 -48.97 -22.08 1.33
CA ASN A 78 -48.04 -21.41 2.26
C ASN A 78 -46.59 -21.48 1.75
N GLU A 79 -46.15 -22.65 1.28
CA GLU A 79 -44.82 -22.84 0.69
C GLU A 79 -44.65 -22.01 -0.57
N LYS A 80 -45.65 -21.99 -1.46
CA LYS A 80 -45.65 -21.15 -2.66
C LYS A 80 -45.52 -19.66 -2.31
N GLN A 81 -46.23 -19.18 -1.30
CA GLN A 81 -46.12 -17.80 -0.82
C GLN A 81 -44.75 -17.51 -0.22
N ALA A 82 -44.22 -18.41 0.60
CA ALA A 82 -42.88 -18.27 1.17
C ALA A 82 -41.79 -18.22 0.09
N LEU A 83 -41.93 -19.05 -0.96
CA LEU A 83 -41.02 -19.03 -2.12
C LEU A 83 -41.13 -17.73 -2.91
N ALA A 84 -42.34 -17.19 -3.09
CA ALA A 84 -42.54 -15.91 -3.77
C ALA A 84 -41.85 -14.75 -3.04
N ILE A 85 -41.99 -14.69 -1.71
CA ILE A 85 -41.33 -13.67 -0.87
C ILE A 85 -39.81 -13.80 -0.99
N ARG A 86 -39.26 -15.01 -0.84
CA ARG A 86 -37.81 -15.24 -0.99
C ARG A 86 -37.29 -14.83 -2.36
N LEU A 87 -38.07 -15.07 -3.42
CA LEU A 87 -37.69 -14.69 -4.77
C LEU A 87 -37.66 -13.16 -4.93
N GLU A 88 -38.60 -12.45 -4.32
CA GLU A 88 -38.62 -10.99 -4.27
C GLU A 88 -37.44 -10.42 -3.47
N ASP A 89 -37.13 -11.00 -2.30
CA ASP A 89 -35.95 -10.64 -1.50
C ASP A 89 -34.65 -10.85 -2.29
N MET A 90 -34.49 -12.00 -2.96
CA MET A 90 -33.32 -12.25 -3.81
C MET A 90 -33.22 -11.25 -4.98
N GLN A 91 -34.34 -10.82 -5.55
CA GLN A 91 -34.34 -9.79 -6.60
C GLN A 91 -33.98 -8.41 -6.04
N MET A 92 -34.45 -8.08 -4.83
CA MET A 92 -34.10 -6.85 -4.14
C MET A 92 -32.59 -6.82 -3.83
N ASP A 93 -32.04 -7.90 -3.28
CA ASP A 93 -30.62 -8.04 -3.00
C ASP A 93 -29.77 -7.97 -4.27
N ALA A 94 -30.21 -8.61 -5.37
CA ALA A 94 -29.53 -8.52 -6.66
C ALA A 94 -29.52 -7.08 -7.23
N LYS A 95 -30.60 -6.31 -7.03
CA LYS A 95 -30.65 -4.90 -7.42
C LYS A 95 -29.75 -4.05 -6.53
N MET A 96 -29.82 -4.22 -5.22
CA MET A 96 -28.99 -3.49 -4.25
C MET A 96 -27.49 -3.73 -4.50
N THR A 97 -27.09 -4.97 -4.76
CA THR A 97 -25.71 -5.32 -5.09
C THR A 97 -25.28 -4.73 -6.45
N SER A 98 -26.14 -4.73 -7.46
CA SER A 98 -25.87 -4.07 -8.74
C SER A 98 -25.72 -2.54 -8.59
N GLU A 99 -26.55 -1.92 -7.77
CA GLU A 99 -26.47 -0.48 -7.49
C GLU A 99 -25.19 -0.14 -6.73
N ALA A 100 -24.86 -0.90 -5.69
CA ALA A 100 -23.61 -0.75 -4.96
C ALA A 100 -22.38 -0.91 -5.86
N PHE A 101 -22.40 -1.88 -6.79
CA PHE A 101 -21.32 -2.08 -7.77
C PHE A 101 -21.17 -0.87 -8.70
N ASN A 102 -22.29 -0.33 -9.21
CA ASN A 102 -22.28 0.85 -10.07
C ASN A 102 -21.73 2.09 -9.35
N ASP A 103 -22.06 2.26 -8.06
CA ASP A 103 -21.54 3.37 -7.26
C ASP A 103 -20.05 3.20 -6.98
N GLN A 104 -19.58 1.97 -6.72
CA GLN A 104 -18.16 1.68 -6.62
C GLN A 104 -17.42 1.96 -7.94
N GLU A 105 -18.00 1.61 -9.08
CA GLU A 105 -17.43 1.91 -10.41
C GLU A 105 -17.30 3.43 -10.64
N ARG A 106 -18.27 4.23 -10.20
CA ARG A 106 -18.20 5.70 -10.27
C ARG A 106 -17.07 6.25 -9.41
N LEU A 107 -16.92 5.76 -8.18
CA LEU A 107 -15.82 6.16 -7.29
C LEU A 107 -14.46 5.81 -7.89
N LEU A 108 -14.32 4.62 -8.46
CA LEU A 108 -13.08 4.18 -9.09
C LEU A 108 -12.74 5.05 -10.32
N LYS A 109 -13.75 5.44 -11.10
CA LYS A 109 -13.59 6.39 -12.21
C LYS A 109 -13.14 7.76 -11.74
N GLN A 110 -13.68 8.26 -10.63
CA GLN A 110 -13.26 9.55 -10.07
C GLN A 110 -11.80 9.49 -9.56
N GLN A 111 -11.43 8.44 -8.85
CA GLN A 111 -10.04 8.24 -8.39
C GLN A 111 -9.06 8.12 -9.56
N ALA A 112 -9.45 7.43 -10.63
CA ALA A 112 -8.62 7.32 -11.84
C ALA A 112 -8.39 8.70 -12.50
N LEU A 113 -9.41 9.57 -12.49
CA LEU A 113 -9.29 10.94 -13.01
C LEU A 113 -8.31 11.77 -12.16
N GLU A 114 -8.41 11.71 -10.83
CA GLU A 114 -7.49 12.41 -9.92
C GLU A 114 -6.04 11.94 -10.08
N LEU A 115 -5.84 10.63 -10.27
CA LEU A 115 -4.53 10.05 -10.56
C LEU A 115 -3.98 10.53 -11.92
N GLU A 116 -4.84 10.64 -12.93
CA GLU A 116 -4.44 11.14 -14.24
C GLU A 116 -4.03 12.63 -14.17
N GLU A 117 -4.79 13.46 -13.45
CA GLU A 117 -4.44 14.85 -13.20
C GLU A 117 -3.10 14.98 -12.47
N SER A 118 -2.90 14.17 -11.42
CA SER A 118 -1.63 14.11 -10.69
C SER A 118 -0.47 13.69 -11.59
N ARG A 119 -0.68 12.73 -12.49
CA ARG A 119 0.32 12.29 -13.47
C ARG A 119 0.66 13.39 -14.47
N ARG A 120 -0.33 14.14 -14.96
CA ARG A 120 -0.10 15.30 -15.84
C ARG A 120 0.71 16.38 -15.12
N ALA A 121 0.40 16.66 -13.86
CA ALA A 121 1.16 17.62 -13.06
C ALA A 121 2.63 17.17 -12.86
N LEU A 122 2.86 15.87 -12.66
CA LEU A 122 4.21 15.31 -12.56
C LEU A 122 4.98 15.43 -13.88
N SER A 123 4.34 15.15 -15.02
CA SER A 123 4.94 15.34 -16.34
C SER A 123 5.32 16.80 -16.59
N ALA A 124 4.45 17.73 -16.25
CA ALA A 124 4.74 19.16 -16.39
C ALA A 124 5.94 19.59 -15.52
N LYS A 125 6.06 19.05 -14.31
CA LYS A 125 7.24 19.27 -13.46
C LYS A 125 8.51 18.70 -14.09
N HIS A 126 8.44 17.49 -14.63
CA HIS A 126 9.57 16.86 -15.31
C HIS A 126 10.05 17.68 -16.53
N ASP A 127 9.12 18.22 -17.32
CA ASP A 127 9.47 19.10 -18.45
C ASP A 127 10.13 20.41 -18.00
N ILE A 128 9.72 20.95 -16.84
CA ILE A 128 10.36 22.12 -16.24
C ILE A 128 11.78 21.78 -15.79
N GLU A 129 11.96 20.65 -15.09
CA GLU A 129 13.26 20.17 -14.63
C GLU A 129 14.23 19.96 -15.79
N HIS A 130 13.80 19.27 -16.85
CA HIS A 130 14.61 19.08 -18.05
C HIS A 130 14.99 20.43 -18.71
N ARG A 131 14.09 21.41 -18.74
CA ARG A 131 14.42 22.76 -19.23
C ARG A 131 15.45 23.47 -18.35
N PHE A 132 15.40 23.28 -17.03
CA PHE A 132 16.42 23.82 -16.12
C PHE A 132 17.78 23.17 -16.35
N GLU A 133 17.81 21.84 -16.50
CA GLU A 133 19.03 21.11 -16.82
C GLU A 133 19.65 21.57 -18.13
N GLN A 134 18.85 21.77 -19.18
CA GLN A 134 19.34 22.32 -20.45
C GLN A 134 19.93 23.72 -20.27
N LYS A 135 19.25 24.60 -19.52
CA LYS A 135 19.82 25.93 -19.22
C LYS A 135 21.13 25.86 -18.44
N LEU A 136 21.28 24.91 -17.51
CA LEU A 136 22.53 24.72 -16.76
C LEU A 136 23.67 24.29 -17.69
N ILE A 137 23.39 23.44 -18.69
CA ILE A 137 24.35 23.05 -19.72
C ILE A 137 24.75 24.28 -20.55
N ASP A 138 23.77 25.09 -21.00
CA ASP A 138 24.04 26.31 -21.77
C ASP A 138 24.92 27.30 -20.97
N TYR A 139 24.61 27.51 -19.68
CA TYR A 139 25.41 28.37 -18.80
C TYR A 139 26.83 27.83 -18.60
N ALA A 140 27.01 26.51 -18.50
CA ALA A 140 28.32 25.90 -18.39
C ALA A 140 29.15 26.11 -19.67
N GLU A 141 28.51 25.99 -20.83
CA GLU A 141 29.17 26.22 -22.13
C GLU A 141 29.59 27.69 -22.29
N ASP A 142 28.74 28.64 -21.89
CA ASP A 142 29.08 30.07 -21.91
C ASP A 142 30.21 30.41 -20.92
N LEU A 143 30.22 29.76 -19.76
CA LEU A 143 31.32 29.90 -18.79
C LEU A 143 32.63 29.38 -19.39
N GLU A 144 32.62 28.24 -20.07
CA GLU A 144 33.80 27.68 -20.73
C GLU A 144 34.32 28.60 -21.85
N LYS A 145 33.42 29.15 -22.68
CA LYS A 145 33.78 30.16 -23.70
C LYS A 145 34.44 31.39 -23.08
N SER A 146 33.91 31.88 -21.96
CA SER A 146 34.48 33.03 -21.25
C SER A 146 35.88 32.72 -20.66
N ALA A 147 36.08 31.52 -20.12
CA ALA A 147 37.36 31.08 -19.59
C ALA A 147 38.41 30.93 -20.71
N LEU A 148 38.00 30.46 -21.89
CA LEU A 148 38.86 30.38 -23.06
C LEU A 148 39.27 31.77 -23.55
N ALA A 149 38.32 32.72 -23.59
CA ALA A 149 38.62 34.12 -23.91
C ALA A 149 39.64 34.73 -22.93
N LEU A 150 39.51 34.46 -21.62
CA LEU A 150 40.49 34.90 -20.62
C LEU A 150 41.89 34.31 -20.88
N ARG A 151 42.00 33.02 -21.19
CA ARG A 151 43.30 32.41 -21.56
C ARG A 151 43.94 33.09 -22.76
N THR A 152 43.16 33.37 -23.81
CA THR A 152 43.70 34.09 -24.99
C THR A 152 44.12 35.52 -24.67
N ALA A 153 43.45 36.17 -23.70
CA ALA A 153 43.85 37.49 -23.24
C ALA A 153 45.14 37.43 -22.41
N GLU A 154 45.31 36.41 -21.55
CA GLU A 154 46.54 36.16 -20.81
C GLU A 154 47.73 35.91 -21.74
N GLU A 155 47.54 35.13 -22.81
CA GLU A 155 48.55 34.89 -23.83
C GLU A 155 48.98 36.19 -24.52
N LYS A 156 48.03 37.03 -24.93
CA LYS A 156 48.32 38.36 -25.49
C LYS A 156 49.05 39.28 -24.51
N ILE A 157 48.71 39.23 -23.23
CA ILE A 157 49.42 40.02 -22.19
C ILE A 157 50.86 39.54 -22.06
N SER A 158 51.08 38.22 -22.10
CA SER A 158 52.43 37.64 -22.10
C SER A 158 53.23 38.10 -23.33
N ASP A 159 52.64 38.06 -24.52
CA ASP A 159 53.29 38.54 -25.74
C ASP A 159 53.68 40.03 -25.63
N LEU A 160 52.75 40.87 -25.17
CA LEU A 160 53.02 42.29 -24.93
C LEU A 160 54.11 42.53 -23.88
N GLN A 161 54.21 41.70 -22.85
CA GLN A 161 55.29 41.76 -21.87
C GLN A 161 56.64 41.45 -22.52
N THR A 162 56.71 40.43 -23.39
CA THR A 162 57.95 40.12 -24.12
C THR A 162 58.36 41.24 -25.07
N GLU A 163 57.40 41.87 -25.76
CA GLU A 163 57.67 43.04 -26.59
C GLU A 163 58.17 44.22 -25.74
N LEU A 164 57.56 44.47 -24.58
CA LEU A 164 58.00 45.52 -23.66
C LEU A 164 59.43 45.28 -23.15
N ASP A 165 59.76 44.04 -22.79
CA ASP A 165 61.11 43.69 -22.36
C ASP A 165 62.12 43.83 -23.51
N SER A 166 61.74 43.47 -24.73
CA SER A 166 62.59 43.64 -25.92
C SER A 166 62.86 45.12 -26.24
N THR A 167 61.83 45.97 -26.16
CA THR A 167 61.96 47.42 -26.39
C THR A 167 62.77 48.08 -25.28
N LYS A 168 62.64 47.60 -24.04
CA LYS A 168 63.47 48.04 -22.91
C LYS A 168 64.95 47.72 -23.13
N ILE A 169 65.27 46.53 -23.65
CA ILE A 169 66.66 46.16 -24.03
C ILE A 169 67.19 47.08 -25.12
N GLN A 170 66.39 47.38 -26.15
CA GLN A 170 66.78 48.30 -27.21
C GLN A 170 67.06 49.71 -26.69
N LEU A 171 66.22 50.22 -25.77
CA LEU A 171 66.43 51.53 -25.16
C LEU A 171 67.72 51.56 -24.34
N LEU A 172 68.03 50.51 -23.58
CA LEU A 172 69.29 50.40 -22.85
C LEU A 172 70.50 50.44 -23.80
N ASP A 173 70.49 49.69 -24.90
CA ASP A 173 71.56 49.72 -25.91
C ASP A 173 71.70 51.12 -26.57
N THR A 174 70.59 51.80 -26.86
CA THR A 174 70.66 53.19 -27.37
C THR A 174 71.19 54.18 -26.33
N THR A 175 70.91 53.95 -25.06
CA THR A 175 71.41 54.79 -23.95
C THR A 175 72.91 54.58 -23.77
N ASP A 176 73.38 53.34 -23.83
CA ASP A 176 74.81 53.01 -23.80
C ASP A 176 75.55 53.63 -24.99
N LYS A 177 74.95 53.57 -26.19
CA LYS A 177 75.48 54.27 -27.38
C LYS A 177 75.53 55.79 -27.20
N LEU A 178 74.50 56.40 -26.63
CA LEU A 178 74.49 57.84 -26.33
C LEU A 178 75.58 58.22 -25.32
N ALA A 179 75.75 57.44 -24.25
CA ALA A 179 76.80 57.65 -23.25
C ALA A 179 78.21 57.57 -23.87
N ILE A 180 78.44 56.64 -24.81
CA ILE A 180 79.70 56.57 -25.57
C ILE A 180 79.89 57.81 -26.45
N THR A 181 78.85 58.29 -27.13
CA THR A 181 78.94 59.51 -27.94
C THR A 181 79.15 60.77 -27.11
N GLU A 182 78.53 60.88 -25.94
CA GLU A 182 78.80 61.98 -25.00
C GLU A 182 80.23 61.93 -24.47
N GLY A 183 80.75 60.73 -24.14
CA GLY A 183 82.15 60.54 -23.77
C GLY A 183 83.12 61.00 -24.86
N LEU A 184 82.87 60.63 -26.11
CA LEU A 184 83.66 61.09 -27.27
C LEU A 184 83.53 62.60 -27.51
N LEU A 185 82.37 63.19 -27.22
CA LEU A 185 82.15 64.64 -27.33
C LEU A 185 82.91 65.41 -26.24
N VAL A 186 82.91 64.89 -25.01
CA VAL A 186 83.69 65.43 -23.88
C VAL A 186 85.19 65.31 -24.15
N ASP A 187 85.64 64.18 -24.70
CA ASP A 187 87.04 64.01 -25.12
C ASP A 187 87.40 64.96 -26.27
N GLY A 188 86.51 65.15 -27.25
CA GLY A 188 86.66 66.14 -28.31
C GLY A 188 86.71 67.58 -27.78
N GLN A 189 85.85 67.94 -26.82
CA GLN A 189 85.87 69.24 -26.16
C GLN A 189 87.16 69.45 -25.34
N ASN A 190 87.68 68.40 -24.70
CA ASN A 190 88.95 68.45 -23.99
C ASN A 190 90.14 68.60 -24.94
N VAL A 191 90.11 68.00 -26.13
CA VAL A 191 91.13 68.20 -27.18
C VAL A 191 91.10 69.64 -27.72
N VAL A 192 89.91 70.20 -27.97
CA VAL A 192 89.74 71.61 -28.39
C VAL A 192 90.17 72.59 -27.28
N ALA A 193 89.93 72.26 -26.02
CA ALA A 193 90.43 73.04 -24.87
C ALA A 193 91.96 72.98 -24.73
N LYS A 194 92.57 71.84 -25.09
CA LYS A 194 94.03 71.61 -25.07
C LYS A 194 94.75 72.30 -26.23
N GLU A 195 94.14 72.35 -27.42
CA GLU A 195 94.64 73.15 -28.55
C GLU A 195 94.53 74.65 -28.29
N ARG A 196 93.49 75.12 -27.57
CA ARG A 196 93.37 76.53 -27.15
C ARG A 196 94.41 76.98 -26.12
N GLN A 197 95.09 76.06 -25.42
CA GLN A 197 96.11 76.39 -24.41
C GLN A 197 97.55 76.41 -24.93
N THR A 198 97.78 76.15 -26.23
CA THR A 198 99.14 76.03 -26.81
C THR A 198 99.50 77.19 -27.76
N ILE A 199 98.64 78.20 -27.93
CA ILE A 199 98.96 79.42 -28.71
C ILE A 199 98.54 80.66 -27.90
N LEU A 200 99.52 81.41 -27.42
CA LEU A 200 99.44 82.79 -26.88
C LEU A 200 100.23 83.72 -27.83
N PRO A 201 100.17 85.08 -27.78
CA PRO A 201 99.25 86.03 -27.10
C PRO A 201 98.83 87.24 -28.01
N MET A 202 98.19 88.27 -27.41
CA MET A 202 98.02 89.66 -27.91
C MET A 202 96.89 89.87 -28.95
N GLU A 203 96.16 90.97 -29.06
CA GLU A 203 95.99 92.24 -28.35
C GLU A 203 94.71 92.88 -28.93
N ASP A 204 94.19 93.89 -28.23
CA ASP A 204 93.47 95.05 -28.80
C ASP A 204 92.02 94.96 -29.33
N LYS A 205 91.18 95.75 -28.61
CA LYS A 205 90.33 96.86 -29.08
C LYS A 205 89.08 96.59 -29.94
N GLU A 206 87.99 97.06 -29.34
CA GLU A 206 86.94 97.92 -29.91
C GLU A 206 86.07 97.44 -31.10
N ASN A 207 84.79 97.29 -30.76
CA ASN A 207 83.67 98.11 -31.28
C ASN A 207 83.16 97.84 -32.72
N SER A 208 81.97 97.23 -32.84
CA SER A 208 80.76 97.87 -33.41
C SER A 208 79.60 96.90 -33.66
N GLN A 209 78.46 97.23 -33.05
CA GLN A 209 77.06 97.15 -33.51
C GLN A 209 76.53 96.06 -34.50
N ARG A 210 75.60 95.25 -33.95
CA ARG A 210 74.19 94.94 -34.37
C ARG A 210 73.89 94.04 -35.60
N PRO A 211 72.64 93.49 -35.76
CA PRO A 211 71.52 93.30 -34.79
C PRO A 211 70.69 91.96 -34.86
N SER A 212 70.14 91.53 -33.70
CA SER A 212 68.71 91.15 -33.42
C SER A 212 68.08 89.82 -33.94
N PRO A 213 66.94 89.29 -33.39
CA PRO A 213 66.54 89.03 -31.97
C PRO A 213 65.76 87.71 -31.68
N ALA A 214 65.70 87.31 -30.38
CA ALA A 214 64.58 86.83 -29.50
C ALA A 214 63.57 85.71 -29.94
N PRO A 215 62.75 85.09 -29.04
CA PRO A 215 62.41 85.33 -27.60
C PRO A 215 62.54 84.09 -26.65
N ILE A 216 62.75 84.14 -25.31
CA ILE A 216 62.03 84.69 -24.11
C ILE A 216 60.70 83.93 -23.81
N GLN A 217 60.62 82.96 -22.89
CA GLN A 217 60.56 82.91 -21.40
C GLN A 217 59.14 82.79 -20.78
N LYS A 218 59.04 81.80 -19.86
CA LYS A 218 58.52 81.82 -18.47
C LYS A 218 57.03 81.56 -18.13
N LYS A 219 56.92 80.70 -17.09
CA LYS A 219 55.99 80.64 -15.93
C LYS A 219 54.50 80.38 -16.29
N GLY A 220 53.70 79.63 -15.55
CA GLY A 220 53.72 79.06 -14.20
C GLY A 220 52.26 78.97 -13.71
N GLU A 221 51.95 77.95 -12.91
CA GLU A 221 50.78 77.79 -12.02
C GLU A 221 49.36 77.41 -12.54
N VAL A 222 48.95 76.18 -12.17
CA VAL A 222 47.88 75.79 -11.20
C VAL A 222 46.39 76.15 -11.45
N THR A 223 45.58 75.07 -11.39
CA THR A 223 44.14 74.88 -11.03
C THR A 223 42.97 75.21 -11.98
N GLN A 224 42.21 74.12 -12.25
CA GLN A 224 40.75 73.94 -12.38
C GLN A 224 39.86 75.10 -12.85
N THR A 225 39.02 74.87 -13.87
CA THR A 225 37.54 74.79 -13.76
C THR A 225 36.83 74.54 -15.11
N LYS A 226 35.64 73.92 -14.99
CA LYS A 226 34.53 73.63 -15.92
C LYS A 226 34.20 74.66 -17.03
N GLY A 227 33.62 74.15 -18.13
CA GLY A 227 32.60 74.83 -18.96
C GLY A 227 32.91 74.81 -20.47
N ILE A 228 32.32 73.93 -21.30
CA ILE A 228 31.01 74.04 -22.01
C ILE A 228 31.11 74.66 -23.43
N LEU A 229 30.65 73.88 -24.42
CA LEU A 229 30.17 74.18 -25.80
C LEU A 229 31.08 75.02 -26.73
N GLY A 230 31.21 74.75 -28.04
CA GLY A 230 30.51 73.87 -28.97
C GLY A 230 30.60 74.46 -30.40
N THR A 231 30.37 73.62 -31.42
CA THR A 231 30.08 73.91 -32.85
C THR A 231 31.28 74.34 -33.73
N GLY A 232 31.46 73.85 -34.97
CA GLY A 232 30.72 72.86 -35.77
C GLY A 232 31.24 72.78 -37.22
N SER A 233 30.83 71.70 -37.91
CA SER A 233 30.54 71.60 -39.36
C SER A 233 31.72 71.63 -40.37
N LEU A 234 31.76 70.84 -41.47
CA LEU A 234 30.73 70.06 -42.18
C LEU A 234 31.35 69.22 -43.34
N LEU A 235 30.53 68.30 -43.89
CA LEU A 235 30.50 67.66 -45.24
C LEU A 235 31.27 66.34 -45.43
N SER A 236 30.75 65.28 -46.08
CA SER A 236 29.47 65.03 -46.77
C SER A 236 29.25 63.51 -47.01
N MET A 237 27.98 63.10 -47.20
CA MET A 237 27.51 61.74 -47.57
C MET A 237 27.63 61.43 -49.09
N PRO A 238 27.12 60.28 -49.61
CA PRO A 238 25.68 60.16 -49.94
C PRO A 238 25.00 58.79 -49.64
N THR A 239 23.69 58.81 -49.84
CA THR A 239 22.58 57.94 -49.38
C THR A 239 21.94 57.07 -50.47
N SER A 240 21.29 55.96 -50.09
CA SER A 240 19.88 55.56 -50.39
C SER A 240 19.67 54.10 -49.91
N SER A 241 18.52 53.58 -49.44
CA SER A 241 17.21 54.10 -49.04
C SER A 241 16.43 52.96 -48.34
N VAL A 242 15.72 53.27 -47.24
CA VAL A 242 14.29 52.98 -46.93
C VAL A 242 13.86 51.50 -46.73
N GLU A 243 13.12 51.03 -45.71
CA GLU A 243 11.92 51.50 -44.95
C GLU A 243 11.81 50.66 -43.62
N ILE A 244 11.96 51.20 -42.40
CA ILE A 244 10.97 51.67 -41.38
C ILE A 244 9.73 50.79 -41.13
N VAL A 245 9.61 50.19 -39.92
CA VAL A 245 8.45 50.30 -39.01
C VAL A 245 8.93 50.23 -37.55
N ASP A 246 8.48 51.22 -36.77
CA ASP A 246 8.78 51.58 -35.38
C ASP A 246 8.30 50.58 -34.30
N ALA A 247 8.97 50.57 -33.14
CA ALA A 247 8.48 51.22 -31.91
C ALA A 247 9.31 50.84 -30.67
N HIS A 248 9.64 51.88 -29.88
CA HIS A 248 10.04 52.01 -28.46
C HIS A 248 10.14 50.70 -27.61
N ASP A 249 11.07 50.53 -26.68
CA ASP A 249 11.46 51.46 -25.62
C ASP A 249 12.61 50.84 -24.80
N GLU A 250 13.46 51.69 -24.20
CA GLU A 250 14.65 51.34 -23.43
C GLU A 250 14.32 50.69 -22.06
N ARG A 251 15.02 49.63 -21.65
CA ARG A 251 15.19 49.23 -20.22
C ARG A 251 16.52 48.52 -19.92
N PRO A 252 17.05 48.64 -18.68
CA PRO A 252 18.47 48.72 -18.39
C PRO A 252 19.11 47.36 -18.04
N VAL A 253 20.44 47.30 -18.22
CA VAL A 253 21.33 46.23 -17.79
C VAL A 253 21.28 46.10 -16.26
N LYS A 254 20.74 44.99 -15.74
CA LYS A 254 20.78 44.63 -14.31
C LYS A 254 22.12 43.96 -13.98
N THR A 255 22.76 44.41 -12.91
CA THR A 255 23.99 43.84 -12.35
C THR A 255 23.69 42.55 -11.57
N THR A 256 24.65 41.63 -11.59
CA THR A 256 24.66 40.26 -11.04
C THR A 256 24.31 40.13 -9.55
N GLY A 257 24.19 41.23 -8.79
CA GLY A 257 23.72 41.21 -7.40
C GLY A 257 22.20 41.12 -7.25
N GLN A 258 21.42 41.62 -8.21
CA GLN A 258 19.97 41.74 -8.07
C GLN A 258 19.22 40.45 -8.44
N ALA A 259 19.89 39.51 -9.12
CA ALA A 259 19.36 38.17 -9.40
C ALA A 259 19.55 37.18 -8.25
N LEU A 260 20.47 37.47 -7.31
CA LEU A 260 20.68 36.66 -6.11
C LEU A 260 19.62 36.96 -5.04
N ASP A 261 19.24 38.23 -4.85
CA ASP A 261 18.21 38.61 -3.88
C ASP A 261 16.81 38.11 -4.28
N ASP A 262 16.49 38.09 -5.58
CA ASP A 262 15.22 37.53 -6.10
C ASP A 262 15.15 35.99 -5.92
N ALA A 263 16.29 35.29 -6.03
CA ALA A 263 16.38 33.84 -5.82
C ALA A 263 16.28 33.44 -4.34
N PHE A 264 16.79 34.26 -3.42
CA PHE A 264 16.64 34.02 -1.97
C PHE A 264 15.19 34.24 -1.49
N SER A 265 14.44 35.16 -2.11
CA SER A 265 13.02 35.39 -1.79
C SER A 265 12.09 34.25 -2.25
N GLU A 266 12.41 33.55 -3.34
CA GLU A 266 11.64 32.38 -3.80
C GLU A 266 11.91 31.12 -2.95
N ILE A 267 13.13 30.99 -2.42
CA ILE A 267 13.50 29.91 -1.49
C ILE A 267 12.82 30.09 -0.13
N ASP A 268 12.68 31.33 0.36
CA ASP A 268 12.02 31.63 1.64
C ASP A 268 10.51 31.35 1.60
N MET A 269 9.85 31.59 0.45
CA MET A 269 8.46 31.21 0.21
C MET A 269 8.24 29.69 0.19
N GLY A 270 9.18 28.93 -0.38
CA GLY A 270 9.16 27.47 -0.38
C GLY A 270 9.35 26.86 1.02
N VAL A 271 10.15 27.50 1.87
CA VAL A 271 10.37 27.09 3.27
C VAL A 271 9.16 27.44 4.16
N GLN A 272 8.45 28.53 3.87
CA GLN A 272 7.20 28.90 4.56
C GLN A 272 6.10 27.86 4.32
N ILE A 273 5.91 27.43 3.07
CA ILE A 273 4.90 26.42 2.67
C ILE A 273 5.24 25.04 3.25
N ALA A 274 6.54 24.71 3.38
CA ALA A 274 6.98 23.48 4.03
C ALA A 274 6.74 23.49 5.56
N LYS A 275 6.91 24.65 6.22
CA LYS A 275 6.59 24.82 7.65
C LYS A 275 5.08 24.77 7.93
N GLU A 276 4.26 25.27 7.02
CA GLU A 276 2.80 25.29 7.19
C GLU A 276 2.16 23.89 7.00
N ASN A 277 2.73 23.07 6.10
CA ASN A 277 2.32 21.66 5.91
C ASN A 277 2.81 20.71 7.03
N VAL A 278 3.87 21.07 7.75
CA VAL A 278 4.35 20.29 8.92
C VAL A 278 3.55 20.63 10.18
N SER A 279 3.07 21.87 10.33
CA SER A 279 2.20 22.25 11.47
C SER A 279 0.81 21.61 11.40
N GLN A 280 0.19 21.47 10.21
CA GLN A 280 -1.15 20.89 10.09
C GLN A 280 -1.22 19.36 10.29
N LYS A 281 -0.08 18.65 10.29
CA LYS A 281 -0.03 17.19 10.56
C LYS A 281 0.34 16.82 12.00
N SER A 282 0.54 17.83 12.87
CA SER A 282 0.94 17.63 14.27
C SER A 282 -0.20 17.74 15.30
N ASP A 283 -1.43 18.06 14.87
CA ASP A 283 -2.59 18.25 15.76
C ASP A 283 -3.56 17.05 15.85
N VAL A 284 -3.24 15.89 15.26
CA VAL A 284 -4.11 14.69 15.34
C VAL A 284 -3.56 13.60 16.27
N ASN A 285 -2.40 13.79 16.92
CA ASN A 285 -1.90 12.77 17.85
C ASN A 285 -1.19 13.30 19.09
N LYS A 286 -1.88 14.16 19.85
CA LYS A 286 -1.52 14.51 21.23
C LYS A 286 -2.64 14.10 22.19
N SER A 287 -2.80 12.79 22.39
CA SER A 287 -3.33 12.27 23.65
C SER A 287 -2.92 10.81 23.82
N ASN A 288 -1.65 10.57 24.12
CA ASN A 288 -1.24 9.61 25.14
C ASN A 288 0.29 9.52 25.23
N ILE A 289 0.75 9.25 26.44
CA ILE A 289 2.13 9.00 26.87
C ILE A 289 2.88 10.26 27.28
N ASP A 290 2.53 10.71 28.49
CA ASP A 290 3.42 11.48 29.36
C ASP A 290 3.83 10.55 30.50
N LYS A 291 5.14 10.23 30.60
CA LYS A 291 5.96 10.21 31.84
C LYS A 291 7.28 9.45 31.66
N ASN A 292 8.34 10.09 32.17
CA ASN A 292 9.75 9.68 32.30
C ASN A 292 10.56 9.83 31.00
N THR A 293 11.68 10.54 30.94
CA THR A 293 12.70 10.75 31.97
C THR A 293 13.52 12.01 31.64
N ASP A 294 13.94 12.70 32.69
CA ASP A 294 14.88 13.81 32.73
C ASP A 294 16.25 13.43 32.13
N ASP A 295 16.85 14.33 31.35
CA ASP A 295 18.30 14.61 31.41
C ASP A 295 18.68 15.74 30.44
N SER A 296 19.04 16.87 31.06
CA SER A 296 19.62 18.07 30.46
C SER A 296 21.06 17.82 30.01
N ILE A 297 21.41 18.12 28.75
CA ILE A 297 22.80 18.40 28.35
C ILE A 297 22.88 19.63 27.43
N ASP A 298 23.61 20.61 27.94
CA ASP A 298 24.01 21.91 27.40
C ASP A 298 24.94 21.78 26.17
N TYR A 299 24.65 22.49 25.08
CA TYR A 299 25.55 22.58 23.91
C TYR A 299 26.19 23.98 23.84
N LYS A 300 27.46 24.05 24.28
CA LYS A 300 28.37 25.14 23.91
C LYS A 300 29.12 24.83 22.62
N SER A 301 29.24 25.89 21.83
CA SER A 301 29.88 26.00 20.53
C SER A 301 31.30 25.46 20.46
N ALA A 302 31.56 24.58 19.47
CA ALA A 302 32.90 24.19 19.04
C ALA A 302 32.99 24.18 17.51
N THR A 303 34.12 24.69 17.04
CA THR A 303 34.39 25.29 15.75
C THR A 303 34.47 24.29 14.57
N LEU A 304 33.96 24.72 13.41
CA LEU A 304 33.66 23.95 12.18
C LEU A 304 34.86 23.35 11.41
N ALA A 305 36.08 23.32 11.95
CA ALA A 305 37.27 22.87 11.20
C ALA A 305 37.81 21.48 11.64
N GLY A 306 37.32 20.90 12.74
CA GLY A 306 37.75 19.58 13.23
C GLY A 306 36.73 18.44 13.01
N ALA A 307 35.50 18.77 12.58
CA ALA A 307 34.37 17.83 12.56
C ALA A 307 34.44 16.80 11.41
N GLY A 308 35.16 17.08 10.31
CA GLY A 308 35.21 16.20 9.14
C GLY A 308 35.95 14.87 9.39
N ALA A 309 37.04 14.89 10.16
CA ALA A 309 37.83 13.68 10.43
C ALA A 309 37.23 12.80 11.53
N ALA A 310 36.59 13.40 12.53
CA ALA A 310 35.94 12.66 13.62
C ALA A 310 34.63 11.98 13.16
N ALA A 311 33.86 12.62 12.28
CA ALA A 311 32.62 12.05 11.73
C ALA A 311 32.87 10.82 10.84
N LEU A 312 33.95 10.81 10.04
CA LEU A 312 34.33 9.63 9.25
C LEU A 312 34.81 8.45 10.13
N GLY A 313 35.56 8.74 11.20
CA GLY A 313 36.04 7.71 12.14
C GLY A 313 34.92 7.09 12.98
N MET A 314 33.92 7.89 13.37
CA MET A 314 32.74 7.39 14.07
C MET A 314 31.80 6.60 13.14
N ALA A 315 31.65 7.01 11.88
CA ALA A 315 30.87 6.27 10.88
C ALA A 315 31.47 4.89 10.59
N GLY A 316 32.81 4.77 10.53
CA GLY A 316 33.50 3.48 10.41
C GLY A 316 33.24 2.56 11.61
N LYS A 317 33.45 3.05 12.84
CA LYS A 317 33.19 2.27 14.07
C LYS A 317 31.72 1.89 14.26
N MET A 318 30.80 2.72 13.78
CA MET A 318 29.37 2.46 13.86
C MET A 318 28.95 1.42 12.80
N LYS A 319 29.58 1.42 11.62
CA LYS A 319 29.42 0.39 10.59
C LYS A 319 30.00 -0.97 11.02
N ASP A 320 31.13 -0.96 11.69
CA ASP A 320 31.77 -2.16 12.25
C ASP A 320 30.97 -2.73 13.43
N LYS A 321 30.40 -1.85 14.28
CA LYS A 321 29.44 -2.28 15.31
C LYS A 321 28.12 -2.77 14.72
N LEU A 322 27.63 -2.17 13.63
CA LEU A 322 26.39 -2.59 12.98
C LEU A 322 26.55 -3.94 12.27
N THR A 323 27.74 -4.21 11.72
CA THR A 323 28.08 -5.53 11.16
C THR A 323 28.30 -6.57 12.25
N GLN A 324 28.96 -6.21 13.35
CA GLN A 324 29.10 -7.11 14.50
C GLN A 324 27.77 -7.42 15.21
N VAL A 325 26.88 -6.43 15.34
CA VAL A 325 25.51 -6.65 15.83
C VAL A 325 24.68 -7.46 14.84
N LYS A 326 24.90 -7.30 13.53
CA LYS A 326 24.25 -8.12 12.50
C LYS A 326 24.73 -9.58 12.56
N ASP A 327 26.01 -9.81 12.77
CA ASP A 327 26.60 -11.15 12.85
C ASP A 327 26.22 -11.85 14.19
N ASP A 328 26.18 -11.11 15.31
CA ASP A 328 25.70 -11.59 16.62
C ASP A 328 24.17 -11.87 16.63
N LEU A 329 23.40 -11.20 15.76
CA LEU A 329 21.97 -11.47 15.56
C LEU A 329 21.73 -12.64 14.60
N LEU A 330 22.62 -12.87 13.62
CA LEU A 330 22.55 -14.02 12.71
C LEU A 330 22.88 -15.34 13.44
N ASP A 331 23.79 -15.34 14.41
CA ASP A 331 24.16 -16.54 15.18
C ASP A 331 23.11 -16.94 16.24
N LYS A 332 22.11 -16.08 16.51
CA LYS A 332 21.02 -16.35 17.47
C LYS A 332 19.67 -16.68 16.83
N VAL A 333 19.58 -16.64 15.51
CA VAL A 333 18.39 -17.10 14.77
C VAL A 333 18.68 -18.51 14.28
N ASP A 334 18.26 -19.49 15.06
CA ASP A 334 18.14 -20.88 14.61
C ASP A 334 17.21 -20.90 13.37
N LEU A 335 17.80 -20.90 12.17
CA LEU A 335 17.12 -20.93 10.88
C LEU A 335 16.60 -22.34 10.54
N SER A 336 15.85 -22.95 11.45
CA SER A 336 15.15 -24.22 11.19
C SER A 336 13.63 -24.09 11.10
N GLY A 337 13.07 -22.88 11.14
CA GLY A 337 11.64 -22.64 10.98
C GLY A 337 11.37 -21.53 9.98
N ASP A 338 10.69 -21.86 8.88
CA ASP A 338 10.16 -20.85 7.96
C ASP A 338 9.17 -19.95 8.73
N VAL A 339 9.56 -18.70 8.99
CA VAL A 339 8.70 -17.74 9.71
C VAL A 339 7.59 -17.29 8.76
N TYR A 340 6.42 -17.91 8.88
CA TYR A 340 5.22 -17.53 8.12
C TYR A 340 4.60 -16.25 8.68
N THR A 341 4.09 -15.41 7.78
CA THR A 341 3.32 -14.24 8.20
C THR A 341 1.91 -14.68 8.59
N ILE A 342 1.27 -13.98 9.52
CA ILE A 342 -0.09 -14.33 9.97
C ILE A 342 -1.12 -14.26 8.83
N GLN A 343 -0.84 -13.44 7.81
CA GLN A 343 -1.70 -13.33 6.63
C GLN A 343 -1.65 -14.59 5.74
N ASP A 344 -0.65 -15.45 5.93
CA ASP A 344 -0.54 -16.72 5.22
C ASP A 344 -1.48 -17.79 5.79
N ILE A 345 -2.11 -17.55 6.95
CA ILE A 345 -3.16 -18.42 7.51
C ILE A 345 -4.48 -18.16 6.76
N HIS A 346 -4.95 -19.16 6.02
CA HIS A 346 -6.05 -19.06 5.05
C HIS A 346 -7.38 -18.62 5.67
N ILE A 347 -7.60 -18.91 6.96
CA ILE A 347 -8.83 -18.54 7.67
C ILE A 347 -8.80 -17.07 8.13
N ILE A 348 -7.64 -16.42 8.17
CA ILE A 348 -7.50 -15.03 8.61
C ILE A 348 -7.75 -14.10 7.42
N ASN A 349 -8.79 -13.27 7.55
CA ASN A 349 -9.08 -12.27 6.53
C ASN A 349 -8.09 -11.10 6.61
N SER A 350 -7.92 -10.36 5.51
CA SER A 350 -7.01 -9.19 5.46
C SER A 350 -7.28 -8.15 6.56
N GLU A 351 -8.54 -7.95 6.94
CA GLU A 351 -8.91 -7.04 8.03
C GLU A 351 -8.50 -7.57 9.42
N GLU A 352 -8.67 -8.86 9.65
CA GLU A 352 -8.28 -9.53 10.89
C GLU A 352 -6.75 -9.55 11.04
N GLY A 353 -6.03 -9.80 9.95
CA GLY A 353 -4.57 -9.70 9.90
C GLY A 353 -4.05 -8.30 10.24
N LYS A 354 -4.75 -7.23 9.82
CA LYS A 354 -4.40 -5.85 10.20
C LYS A 354 -4.63 -5.58 11.70
N HIS A 355 -5.73 -6.06 12.27
CA HIS A 355 -5.97 -5.95 13.71
C HIS A 355 -4.96 -6.73 14.55
N LEU A 356 -4.59 -7.95 14.11
CA LEU A 356 -3.52 -8.74 14.73
C LEU A 356 -2.17 -8.01 14.67
N SER A 357 -1.86 -7.39 13.53
CA SER A 357 -0.65 -6.57 13.36
C SER A 357 -0.62 -5.37 14.32
N GLN A 358 -1.75 -4.71 14.55
CA GLN A 358 -1.87 -3.62 15.54
C GLN A 358 -1.63 -4.08 16.98
N MET A 359 -1.89 -5.35 17.28
CA MET A 359 -1.58 -5.98 18.56
C MET A 359 -0.15 -6.55 18.63
N ASN A 360 0.73 -6.15 17.71
CA ASN A 360 2.10 -6.64 17.54
C ASN A 360 2.17 -8.17 17.31
N ILE A 361 1.17 -8.78 16.66
CA ILE A 361 1.20 -10.18 16.26
C ILE A 361 1.37 -10.15 14.74
N ILE A 362 2.56 -10.49 14.24
CA ILE A 362 2.91 -10.34 12.82
C ILE A 362 3.25 -11.71 12.21
N SER A 363 3.88 -12.59 13.00
CA SER A 363 4.27 -13.94 12.62
C SER A 363 3.46 -15.02 13.34
N THR A 364 3.47 -16.24 12.78
CA THR A 364 2.91 -17.43 13.44
C THR A 364 3.57 -17.69 14.80
N GLU A 365 4.86 -17.40 14.96
CA GLU A 365 5.55 -17.50 16.26
C GLU A 365 5.02 -16.50 17.29
N ASP A 366 4.83 -15.23 16.91
CA ASP A 366 4.26 -14.22 17.81
C ASP A 366 2.87 -14.63 18.31
N MET A 367 2.10 -15.30 17.44
CA MET A 367 0.78 -15.79 17.76
C MET A 367 0.83 -16.90 18.79
N ILE A 368 1.71 -17.88 18.61
CA ILE A 368 1.91 -18.98 19.56
C ILE A 368 2.40 -18.45 20.91
N ASP A 369 3.35 -17.50 20.90
CA ASP A 369 3.91 -16.96 22.14
C ASP A 369 2.84 -16.22 22.96
N LYS A 370 1.98 -15.43 22.30
CA LYS A 370 0.92 -14.66 22.96
C LYS A 370 -0.32 -15.47 23.32
N CYS A 371 -0.58 -16.56 22.59
CA CYS A 371 -1.74 -17.44 22.77
C CYS A 371 -1.39 -18.83 23.34
N SER A 372 -0.20 -19.00 23.91
CA SER A 372 0.24 -20.27 24.51
C SER A 372 -0.67 -20.77 25.66
N SER A 373 -1.42 -19.86 26.29
CA SER A 373 -2.41 -20.16 27.32
C SER A 373 -3.83 -19.76 26.90
N GLN A 374 -4.82 -20.42 27.52
CA GLN A 374 -6.24 -20.09 27.36
C GLN A 374 -6.54 -18.60 27.66
N GLU A 375 -5.90 -18.03 28.67
CA GLU A 375 -6.03 -16.60 28.99
C GLU A 375 -5.50 -15.71 27.86
N GLY A 376 -4.42 -16.13 27.18
CA GLY A 376 -3.88 -15.45 26.01
C GLY A 376 -4.90 -15.38 24.87
N VAL A 377 -5.52 -16.52 24.56
CA VAL A 377 -6.59 -16.62 23.56
C VAL A 377 -7.77 -15.73 23.93
N GLU A 378 -8.23 -15.77 25.18
CA GLU A 378 -9.37 -14.97 25.65
C GLU A 378 -9.11 -13.46 25.55
N ARG A 379 -7.89 -13.00 25.87
CA ARG A 379 -7.49 -11.59 25.73
C ARG A 379 -7.53 -11.13 24.27
N ILE A 380 -7.05 -11.95 23.35
CA ILE A 380 -7.01 -11.63 21.93
C ILE A 380 -8.41 -11.70 21.31
N ALA A 381 -9.18 -12.75 21.64
CA ALA A 381 -10.57 -12.90 21.22
C ALA A 381 -11.44 -11.70 21.67
N LYS A 382 -11.30 -11.27 22.93
CA LYS A 382 -12.00 -10.10 23.46
C LYS A 382 -11.61 -8.79 22.77
N SER A 383 -10.31 -8.61 22.49
CA SER A 383 -9.81 -7.41 21.81
C SER A 383 -10.31 -7.31 20.37
N MET A 384 -10.51 -8.45 19.69
CA MET A 384 -11.01 -8.50 18.30
C MET A 384 -12.54 -8.63 18.20
N GLY A 385 -13.25 -8.83 19.31
CA GLY A 385 -14.68 -9.13 19.29
C GLY A 385 -15.02 -10.47 18.62
N LYS A 386 -14.13 -11.46 18.74
CA LYS A 386 -14.28 -12.81 18.17
C LYS A 386 -14.58 -13.84 19.25
N GLU A 387 -15.17 -14.96 18.84
CA GLU A 387 -15.38 -16.10 19.72
C GLU A 387 -14.04 -16.82 19.97
N ASN A 388 -13.85 -17.34 21.19
CA ASN A 388 -12.59 -17.95 21.60
C ASN A 388 -12.15 -19.13 20.71
N TRP A 389 -13.11 -19.86 20.12
CA TRP A 389 -12.79 -21.00 19.23
C TRP A 389 -12.13 -20.56 17.93
N VAL A 390 -12.45 -19.37 17.41
CA VAL A 390 -11.85 -18.84 16.17
C VAL A 390 -10.37 -18.57 16.38
N VAL A 391 -10.03 -17.90 17.49
CA VAL A 391 -8.64 -17.62 17.84
C VAL A 391 -7.88 -18.91 18.16
N ARG A 392 -8.53 -19.89 18.80
CA ARG A 392 -7.92 -21.22 19.00
C ARG A 392 -7.59 -21.94 17.70
N SER A 393 -8.49 -21.88 16.71
CA SER A 393 -8.26 -22.46 15.38
C SER A 393 -7.02 -21.83 14.73
N TRP A 394 -6.89 -20.51 14.77
CA TRP A 394 -5.71 -19.82 14.24
C TRP A 394 -4.41 -20.23 14.95
N VAL A 395 -4.43 -20.39 16.28
CA VAL A 395 -3.27 -20.82 17.08
C VAL A 395 -2.91 -22.28 16.79
N SER A 396 -3.91 -23.15 16.63
CA SER A 396 -3.73 -24.55 16.22
C SER A 396 -3.06 -24.64 14.85
N MET A 397 -3.56 -23.91 13.86
CA MET A 397 -2.95 -23.86 12.54
C MET A 397 -1.52 -23.32 12.58
N ALA A 398 -1.28 -22.24 13.33
CA ALA A 398 0.04 -21.67 13.51
C ALA A 398 1.02 -22.69 14.13
N ASP A 399 0.58 -23.50 15.10
CA ASP A 399 1.41 -24.55 15.71
C ASP A 399 1.68 -25.68 14.71
N LEU A 400 0.68 -26.15 13.96
CA LEU A 400 0.83 -27.19 12.95
C LEU A 400 1.76 -26.79 11.79
N MET A 401 1.75 -25.53 11.38
CA MET A 401 2.63 -24.98 10.34
C MET A 401 4.12 -25.00 10.73
N ARG A 402 4.46 -25.28 11.99
CA ARG A 402 5.86 -25.50 12.42
C ARG A 402 6.43 -26.81 11.90
N VAL A 403 5.58 -27.75 11.50
CA VAL A 403 5.99 -29.06 10.99
C VAL A 403 6.44 -28.91 9.54
N GLN A 404 7.68 -29.33 9.26
CA GLN A 404 8.24 -29.24 7.92
C GLN A 404 7.36 -29.97 6.89
N GLY A 405 6.97 -29.26 5.84
CA GLY A 405 6.12 -29.78 4.76
C GLY A 405 4.61 -29.68 5.04
N VAL A 406 4.18 -29.08 6.15
CA VAL A 406 2.78 -28.72 6.37
C VAL A 406 2.57 -27.28 5.91
N ASP A 407 1.84 -27.12 4.81
CA ASP A 407 1.37 -25.81 4.35
C ASP A 407 0.10 -25.38 5.09
N THR A 408 -0.33 -24.14 4.86
CA THR A 408 -1.55 -23.59 5.46
C THR A 408 -2.79 -24.46 5.22
N VAL A 409 -2.92 -25.01 4.01
CA VAL A 409 -4.11 -25.76 3.61
C VAL A 409 -4.14 -27.14 4.26
N ASN A 410 -2.98 -27.79 4.39
CA ASN A 410 -2.84 -29.03 5.14
C ASN A 410 -2.99 -28.80 6.64
N ALA A 411 -2.57 -27.65 7.18
CA ALA A 411 -2.82 -27.29 8.58
C ALA A 411 -4.33 -27.17 8.87
N GLU A 412 -5.11 -26.52 8.00
CA GLU A 412 -6.58 -26.48 8.10
C GLU A 412 -7.20 -27.88 8.01
N LEU A 413 -6.71 -28.72 7.08
CA LEU A 413 -7.18 -30.09 6.91
C LEU A 413 -6.89 -30.97 8.15
N LEU A 414 -5.73 -30.79 8.77
CA LEU A 414 -5.33 -31.48 10.00
C LEU A 414 -6.18 -31.02 11.18
N GLU A 415 -6.43 -29.71 11.31
CA GLU A 415 -7.32 -29.18 12.35
C GLU A 415 -8.73 -29.76 12.23
N LEU A 416 -9.30 -29.73 11.02
CA LEU A 416 -10.61 -30.31 10.75
C LEU A 416 -10.64 -31.83 11.02
N SER A 417 -9.50 -32.51 10.92
CA SER A 417 -9.33 -33.93 11.27
C SER A 417 -9.26 -34.25 12.74
N GLY A 418 -9.36 -33.22 13.59
CA GLY A 418 -9.33 -33.33 15.04
C GLY A 418 -7.92 -33.32 15.61
N ILE A 419 -6.92 -32.86 14.85
CA ILE A 419 -5.56 -32.64 15.33
C ILE A 419 -5.36 -31.14 15.52
N SER A 420 -5.32 -30.70 16.77
CA SER A 420 -5.25 -29.28 17.14
C SER A 420 -3.86 -28.77 17.54
N SER A 421 -2.85 -29.64 17.55
CA SER A 421 -1.48 -29.28 17.97
C SER A 421 -0.42 -30.24 17.41
N VAL A 422 0.83 -29.79 17.44
CA VAL A 422 2.00 -30.62 17.07
C VAL A 422 2.11 -31.85 17.97
N GLN A 423 1.78 -31.73 19.25
CA GLN A 423 1.83 -32.85 20.19
C GLN A 423 0.74 -33.89 19.89
N ALA A 424 -0.47 -33.43 19.52
CA ALA A 424 -1.54 -34.30 19.06
C ALA A 424 -1.16 -35.02 17.76
N LEU A 425 -0.47 -34.33 16.84
CA LEU A 425 0.04 -34.91 15.60
C LEU A 425 1.13 -35.96 15.86
N ALA A 426 2.09 -35.66 16.74
CA ALA A 426 3.15 -36.60 17.12
C ALA A 426 2.61 -37.88 17.77
N SER A 427 1.47 -37.78 18.46
CA SER A 427 0.81 -38.92 19.13
C SER A 427 -0.23 -39.62 18.25
N ALA A 428 -0.47 -39.14 17.03
CA ALA A 428 -1.50 -39.64 16.14
C ALA A 428 -1.14 -41.03 15.57
N LYS A 429 -2.17 -41.87 15.38
CA LYS A 429 -2.02 -43.16 14.69
C LYS A 429 -2.19 -42.94 13.19
N LEU A 430 -1.14 -43.21 12.41
CA LEU A 430 -1.12 -43.04 10.95
C LEU A 430 -2.39 -43.56 10.26
N SER A 431 -2.78 -44.81 10.54
CA SER A 431 -3.96 -45.43 9.91
C SER A 431 -5.27 -44.68 10.17
N LYS A 432 -5.46 -44.17 11.39
CA LYS A 432 -6.66 -43.41 11.75
C LYS A 432 -6.65 -42.03 11.13
N LEU A 433 -5.49 -41.36 11.14
CA LEU A 433 -5.36 -40.01 10.61
C LEU A 433 -5.59 -39.97 9.10
N THR A 434 -4.99 -40.91 8.35
CA THR A 434 -5.20 -41.00 6.91
C THR A 434 -6.68 -41.26 6.55
N GLU A 435 -7.39 -42.06 7.34
CA GLU A 435 -8.82 -42.29 7.15
C GLU A 435 -9.64 -41.02 7.45
N SER A 436 -9.39 -40.35 8.58
CA SER A 436 -10.06 -39.09 8.94
C SER A 436 -9.86 -38.01 7.88
N ILE A 437 -8.63 -37.81 7.41
CA ILE A 437 -8.30 -36.83 6.36
C ILE A 437 -9.06 -37.13 5.08
N LYS A 438 -9.13 -38.41 4.65
CA LYS A 438 -9.88 -38.81 3.45
C LYS A 438 -11.37 -38.55 3.58
N ILE A 439 -11.96 -38.83 4.75
CA ILE A 439 -13.37 -38.55 5.03
C ILE A 439 -13.63 -37.05 4.93
N ILE A 440 -12.83 -36.23 5.61
CA ILE A 440 -13.01 -34.77 5.66
C ILE A 440 -12.78 -34.14 4.30
N HIS A 441 -11.75 -34.56 3.58
CA HIS A 441 -11.51 -34.08 2.23
C HIS A 441 -12.71 -34.38 1.31
N LYS A 442 -13.35 -35.56 1.43
CA LYS A 442 -14.57 -35.89 0.68
C LYS A 442 -15.76 -34.97 1.03
N HIS A 443 -15.83 -34.46 2.26
CA HIS A 443 -16.92 -33.61 2.73
C HIS A 443 -16.68 -32.11 2.50
N VAL A 444 -15.45 -31.63 2.67
CA VAL A 444 -15.10 -30.19 2.66
C VAL A 444 -14.37 -29.78 1.38
N GLY A 445 -13.63 -30.69 0.72
CA GLY A 445 -13.02 -30.46 -0.59
C GLY A 445 -12.06 -29.26 -0.68
N LYS A 446 -11.28 -28.99 0.38
CA LYS A 446 -10.42 -27.81 0.49
C LYS A 446 -9.11 -27.89 -0.31
N THR A 447 -8.54 -29.08 -0.43
CA THR A 447 -7.31 -29.31 -1.20
C THR A 447 -7.65 -29.97 -2.54
N ASN A 448 -6.84 -29.74 -3.57
CA ASN A 448 -6.90 -30.54 -4.81
C ASN A 448 -6.06 -31.83 -4.70
N HIS A 449 -5.25 -31.94 -3.64
CA HIS A 449 -4.36 -33.04 -3.35
C HIS A 449 -4.70 -33.62 -1.97
N VAL A 450 -4.86 -34.94 -1.90
CA VAL A 450 -5.01 -35.66 -0.63
C VAL A 450 -3.62 -36.16 -0.25
N PRO A 451 -3.09 -35.80 0.93
CA PRO A 451 -1.77 -36.25 1.36
C PRO A 451 -1.68 -37.77 1.38
N ASP A 452 -0.57 -38.33 0.89
CA ASP A 452 -0.36 -39.77 0.92
C ASP A 452 0.09 -40.24 2.31
N SER A 453 -0.03 -41.54 2.56
CA SER A 453 0.37 -42.16 3.83
C SER A 453 1.84 -41.91 4.20
N GLU A 454 2.74 -41.83 3.21
CA GLU A 454 4.16 -41.51 3.44
C GLU A 454 4.37 -40.05 3.89
N GLU A 455 3.60 -39.10 3.33
CA GLU A 455 3.68 -37.69 3.70
C GLU A 455 3.18 -37.47 5.13
N ILE A 456 2.05 -38.10 5.48
CA ILE A 456 1.50 -38.06 6.84
C ILE A 456 2.48 -38.71 7.83
N GLU A 457 3.14 -39.81 7.47
CA GLU A 457 4.18 -40.43 8.29
C GLU A 457 5.38 -39.48 8.49
N GLY A 458 5.77 -38.75 7.43
CA GLY A 458 6.76 -37.68 7.49
C GLY A 458 6.38 -36.58 8.49
N TRP A 459 5.15 -36.10 8.44
CA TRP A 459 4.65 -35.08 9.37
C TRP A 459 4.64 -35.57 10.82
N ILE A 460 4.21 -36.81 11.08
CA ILE A 460 4.23 -37.38 12.44
C ILE A 460 5.65 -37.48 12.99
N LYS A 461 6.62 -37.92 12.17
CA LYS A 461 8.04 -37.99 12.56
C LYS A 461 8.63 -36.61 12.83
N SER A 462 8.33 -35.63 11.98
CA SER A 462 8.78 -34.25 12.15
C SER A 462 8.17 -33.62 13.40
N ALA A 463 6.87 -33.85 13.66
CA ALA A 463 6.18 -33.38 14.85
C ALA A 463 6.77 -33.96 16.15
N ALA A 464 7.21 -35.21 16.14
CA ALA A 464 7.82 -35.85 17.30
C ALA A 464 9.16 -35.23 17.73
N ASN A 465 9.85 -34.52 16.83
CA ASN A 465 11.13 -33.86 17.11
C ASN A 465 10.96 -32.40 17.58
N LEU A 466 9.75 -31.86 17.56
CA LEU A 466 9.49 -30.46 17.91
C LEU A 466 9.13 -30.29 19.39
N PRO A 467 9.55 -29.19 20.03
CA PRO A 467 9.17 -28.90 21.40
C PRO A 467 7.69 -28.49 21.50
N LYS A 468 7.02 -28.95 22.56
CA LYS A 468 5.67 -28.54 22.94
C LYS A 468 5.65 -27.06 23.31
N ARG A 469 4.78 -26.28 22.65
CA ARG A 469 4.58 -24.83 22.90
C ARG A 469 3.18 -24.46 23.42
N LEU A 470 2.18 -25.33 23.24
CA LEU A 470 0.79 -25.08 23.66
C LEU A 470 0.45 -25.84 24.96
N ASP A 471 -0.47 -25.28 25.75
CA ASP A 471 -1.00 -25.90 26.98
C ASP A 471 -2.05 -27.00 26.67
N ASP A 472 -2.15 -28.02 27.55
CA ASP A 472 -3.04 -29.20 27.37
C ASP A 472 -4.53 -28.85 27.35
N ASN A 473 -4.89 -27.67 27.85
CA ASN A 473 -6.27 -27.17 27.87
C ASN A 473 -6.73 -26.66 26.49
N LEU A 474 -5.80 -26.40 25.56
CA LEU A 474 -6.10 -26.00 24.18
C LEU A 474 -6.38 -27.20 23.27
N ASP A 475 -5.92 -28.41 23.65
CA ASP A 475 -6.08 -29.65 22.88
C ASP A 475 -7.47 -30.29 22.97
N LYS A 476 -8.35 -29.78 23.85
CA LYS A 476 -9.70 -30.32 24.06
C LYS A 476 -10.73 -29.42 23.37
N LEU A 477 -10.97 -29.68 22.09
CA LEU A 477 -12.13 -29.17 21.35
C LEU A 477 -13.39 -29.97 21.69
#